data_AF-A0A2E7WIA0-F1
#
_entry.id   AF-A0A2E7WIA0-F1
#
_cell.length_a   1.000
_cell.length_b   1.000
_cell.length_c   1.000
_cell.angle_alpha   90.00
_cell.angle_beta   90.00
_cell.angle_gamma   90.00
#
_symmetry.space_group_name_H-M   'P 1'
#
loop_
_entity.id
_entity.type
_entity.pdbx_description
1 polymer ?
#
loop_
_entity_poly.entity_id
_entity_poly.type
_entity_poly.pdbx_seq_one_letter_code
_entity_poly.pdbx_strand_id
1 'polypeptide(L)'
;DIFDQASGPVEGIGAYIDAKMEISRRHPAGSKVWASEVMHGAPVIQDYLETTLEQWTNGRITVIQSWIDRGLMAPIDPRHLLYMVWATTQHYADFGHQIETLNNSEPLTDAQWQAATDSVKTIILKGIGAKSA
;
A
#
# COMPACT_ATOMS: atom_id res chain seq x y z
N ASP A 1 -14.83 -3.98 4.98
CA ASP A 1 -13.38 -3.76 4.69
C ASP A 1 -13.01 -2.36 5.17
N ILE A 2 -11.73 -2.07 5.44
CA ILE A 2 -11.20 -0.75 5.84
C ILE A 2 -11.68 0.36 4.87
N PHE A 3 -11.78 0.04 3.57
CA PHE A 3 -12.28 1.00 2.57
C PHE A 3 -13.79 1.23 2.66
N ASP A 4 -14.59 0.17 2.85
CA ASP A 4 -16.06 0.26 2.79
C ASP A 4 -16.67 1.00 3.98
N GLN A 5 -15.94 1.04 5.10
CA GLN A 5 -16.37 1.70 6.35
C GLN A 5 -15.78 3.10 6.52
N ALA A 6 -14.81 3.49 5.69
CA ALA A 6 -14.14 4.78 5.81
C ALA A 6 -15.04 5.93 5.32
N SER A 7 -15.09 6.98 6.10
CA SER A 7 -15.84 8.21 5.79
C SER A 7 -15.28 8.96 4.57
N GLY A 8 -13.96 8.83 4.33
CA GLY A 8 -13.24 9.46 3.22
C GLY A 8 -11.80 8.96 3.04
N PRO A 9 -11.06 9.56 2.10
CA PRO A 9 -9.74 9.06 1.66
C PRO A 9 -8.67 9.12 2.75
N VAL A 10 -8.73 10.10 3.65
CA VAL A 10 -7.76 10.22 4.76
C VAL A 10 -7.82 9.00 5.67
N GLU A 11 -9.03 8.58 6.05
CA GLU A 11 -9.26 7.42 6.91
C GLU A 11 -8.97 6.12 6.14
N GLY A 12 -9.58 5.94 4.96
CA GLY A 12 -9.49 4.68 4.22
C GLY A 12 -8.09 4.38 3.68
N ILE A 13 -7.48 5.32 2.95
CA ILE A 13 -6.12 5.15 2.42
C ILE A 13 -5.09 5.14 3.57
N GLY A 14 -5.29 5.99 4.59
CA GLY A 14 -4.41 6.05 5.75
C GLY A 14 -4.33 4.72 6.49
N ALA A 15 -5.47 4.15 6.87
CA ALA A 15 -5.55 2.85 7.54
C ALA A 15 -5.06 1.70 6.65
N TYR A 16 -5.26 1.79 5.33
CA TYR A 16 -4.73 0.79 4.41
C TYR A 16 -3.19 0.82 4.33
N ILE A 17 -2.58 2.01 4.30
CA ILE A 17 -1.11 2.16 4.38
C ILE A 17 -0.59 1.59 5.70
N ASP A 18 -1.24 1.88 6.82
CA ASP A 18 -0.85 1.32 8.13
C ASP A 18 -0.86 -0.21 8.12
N ALA A 19 -1.94 -0.81 7.62
CA ALA A 19 -2.06 -2.26 7.52
C ALA A 19 -0.95 -2.85 6.63
N LYS A 20 -0.65 -2.22 5.48
CA LYS A 20 0.37 -2.71 4.54
C LYS A 20 1.80 -2.54 5.06
N MET A 21 2.10 -1.45 5.78
CA MET A 21 3.38 -1.27 6.47
C MET A 21 3.55 -2.34 7.55
N GLU A 22 2.51 -2.62 8.33
CA GLU A 22 2.59 -3.64 9.38
C GLU A 22 2.74 -5.06 8.81
N ILE A 23 2.08 -5.38 7.70
CA ILE A 23 2.29 -6.64 6.98
C ILE A 23 3.75 -6.74 6.50
N SER A 24 4.30 -5.67 5.94
CA SER A 24 5.69 -5.64 5.46
C SER A 24 6.68 -5.87 6.61
N ARG A 25 6.38 -5.31 7.78
CA ARG A 25 7.17 -5.48 9.01
C ARG A 25 7.08 -6.89 9.58
N ARG A 26 5.87 -7.46 9.73
CA ARG A 26 5.66 -8.76 10.40
C ARG A 26 5.85 -9.97 9.49
N HIS A 27 5.63 -9.81 8.19
CA HIS A 27 5.61 -10.91 7.22
C HIS A 27 6.52 -10.65 6.00
N PRO A 28 7.79 -10.24 6.18
CA PRO A 28 8.65 -9.83 5.06
C PRO A 28 8.95 -10.98 4.09
N ALA A 29 9.05 -12.22 4.59
CA ALA A 29 9.24 -13.40 3.74
C ALA A 29 8.06 -13.63 2.78
N GLY A 30 6.82 -13.40 3.24
CA GLY A 30 5.63 -13.53 2.40
C GLY A 30 5.63 -12.52 1.25
N SER A 31 6.01 -11.27 1.53
CA SER A 31 6.18 -10.24 0.50
C SER A 31 7.24 -10.62 -0.54
N LYS A 32 8.40 -11.12 -0.09
CA LYS A 32 9.48 -11.56 -0.99
C LYS A 32 9.08 -12.75 -1.87
N VAL A 33 8.36 -13.73 -1.32
CA VAL A 33 7.84 -14.86 -2.11
C VAL A 33 6.87 -14.36 -3.17
N TRP A 34 5.92 -13.50 -2.79
CA TRP A 34 4.99 -12.88 -3.73
C TRP A 34 5.72 -12.09 -4.83
N ALA A 35 6.66 -11.23 -4.46
CA ALA A 35 7.42 -10.43 -5.41
C ALA A 35 8.24 -11.30 -6.36
N SER A 36 8.91 -12.33 -5.85
CA SER A 36 9.65 -13.30 -6.66
C SER A 36 8.74 -14.01 -7.64
N GLU A 37 7.59 -14.49 -7.19
CA GLU A 37 6.61 -15.17 -8.03
C GLU A 37 6.12 -14.27 -9.17
N VAL A 38 5.75 -13.02 -8.86
CA VAL A 38 5.33 -12.02 -9.87
C VAL A 38 6.46 -11.71 -10.86
N MET A 39 7.70 -11.56 -10.39
CA MET A 39 8.86 -11.29 -11.27
C MET A 39 9.13 -12.45 -12.26
N HIS A 40 8.78 -13.68 -11.90
CA HIS A 40 8.88 -14.84 -12.80
C HIS A 40 7.64 -15.04 -13.67
N GLY A 41 6.72 -14.07 -13.74
CA GLY A 41 5.50 -14.15 -14.54
C GLY A 41 4.36 -14.92 -13.86
N ALA A 42 4.41 -15.07 -12.53
CA ALA A 42 3.37 -15.67 -11.70
C ALA A 42 2.92 -17.11 -12.09
N PRO A 43 3.83 -18.04 -12.40
CA PRO A 43 3.48 -19.39 -12.88
C PRO A 43 2.54 -20.19 -11.96
N VAL A 44 2.50 -19.89 -10.66
CA VAL A 44 1.68 -20.55 -9.64
C VAL A 44 0.48 -19.69 -9.22
N ILE A 45 0.64 -18.37 -9.16
CA ILE A 45 -0.41 -17.46 -8.63
C ILE A 45 -1.20 -16.72 -9.73
N GLN A 46 -0.95 -16.97 -11.02
CA GLN A 46 -1.62 -16.26 -12.11
C GLN A 46 -3.15 -16.30 -11.99
N ASP A 47 -3.74 -17.47 -11.73
CA ASP A 47 -5.19 -17.62 -11.55
C ASP A 47 -5.71 -16.74 -10.40
N TYR A 48 -4.92 -16.62 -9.31
CA TYR A 48 -5.28 -15.75 -8.19
C TYR A 48 -5.21 -14.26 -8.56
N LEU A 49 -4.23 -13.86 -9.38
CA LEU A 49 -4.11 -12.48 -9.88
C LEU A 49 -5.30 -12.09 -10.75
N GLU A 50 -5.65 -12.94 -11.72
CA GLU A 50 -6.74 -12.71 -12.69
C GLU A 50 -8.13 -12.83 -12.08
N THR A 51 -8.26 -13.46 -10.91
CA THR A 51 -9.56 -13.60 -10.24
C THR A 51 -9.64 -12.71 -9.00
N THR A 52 -9.03 -13.16 -7.91
CA THR A 52 -9.25 -12.60 -6.58
C THR A 52 -8.66 -11.21 -6.46
N LEU A 53 -7.43 -11.01 -6.96
CA LEU A 53 -6.79 -9.71 -6.89
C LEU A 53 -7.47 -8.70 -7.81
N GLU A 54 -7.85 -9.09 -9.02
CA GLU A 54 -8.57 -8.21 -9.94
C GLU A 54 -9.92 -7.77 -9.35
N GLN A 55 -10.73 -8.72 -8.85
CA GLN A 55 -12.03 -8.41 -8.23
C GLN A 55 -11.88 -7.49 -7.02
N TRP A 56 -10.92 -7.76 -6.14
CA TRP A 56 -10.64 -6.91 -4.99
C TRP A 56 -10.24 -5.50 -5.45
N THR A 57 -9.36 -5.41 -6.45
CA THR A 57 -8.88 -4.13 -6.98
C THR A 57 -10.02 -3.31 -7.57
N ASN A 58 -10.89 -3.92 -8.38
CA ASN A 58 -12.05 -3.25 -8.97
C ASN A 58 -13.05 -2.74 -7.91
N GLY A 59 -13.24 -3.49 -6.82
CA GLY A 59 -14.03 -3.03 -5.67
C GLY A 59 -13.45 -1.77 -5.03
N ARG A 60 -12.13 -1.72 -4.79
CA ARG A 60 -11.46 -0.57 -4.18
C ARG A 60 -11.40 0.64 -5.12
N ILE A 61 -11.25 0.42 -6.41
CA ILE A 61 -11.34 1.47 -7.43
C ILE A 61 -12.71 2.16 -7.37
N THR A 62 -13.79 1.40 -7.22
CA THR A 62 -15.15 1.96 -7.12
C THR A 62 -15.28 2.87 -5.89
N VAL A 63 -14.76 2.44 -4.74
CA VAL A 63 -14.77 3.26 -3.51
C VAL A 63 -13.95 4.54 -3.68
N ILE A 64 -12.72 4.43 -4.19
CA ILE A 64 -11.84 5.59 -4.40
C ILE A 64 -12.47 6.57 -5.40
N GLN A 65 -13.07 6.07 -6.49
CA GLN A 65 -13.78 6.91 -7.46
C GLN A 65 -14.91 7.69 -6.79
N SER A 66 -15.66 7.07 -5.87
CA SER A 66 -16.70 7.79 -5.12
C SER A 66 -16.15 8.96 -4.29
N TRP A 67 -14.93 8.84 -3.74
CA TRP A 67 -14.29 9.94 -3.02
C TRP A 67 -13.82 11.05 -3.96
N ILE A 68 -13.36 10.70 -5.16
CA ILE A 68 -13.04 11.66 -6.22
C ILE A 68 -14.29 12.42 -6.66
N ASP A 69 -15.39 11.72 -6.93
CA ASP A 69 -16.66 12.31 -7.37
C ASP A 69 -17.25 13.27 -6.31
N ARG A 70 -16.99 12.99 -5.03
CA ARG A 70 -17.35 13.85 -3.88
C ARG A 70 -16.38 15.03 -3.67
N GLY A 71 -15.32 15.16 -4.45
CA GLY A 71 -14.32 16.23 -4.33
C GLY A 71 -13.40 16.14 -3.10
N LEU A 72 -13.32 14.96 -2.48
CA LEU A 72 -12.53 14.70 -1.27
C LEU A 72 -11.06 14.39 -1.57
N MET A 73 -10.70 14.17 -2.83
CA MET A 73 -9.34 13.98 -3.29
C MET A 73 -9.20 14.39 -4.77
N ALA A 74 -7.97 14.50 -5.26
CA ALA A 74 -7.66 14.86 -6.63
C ALA A 74 -8.17 13.80 -7.64
N PRO A 75 -8.54 14.20 -8.88
CA PRO A 75 -9.03 13.29 -9.92
C PRO A 75 -7.87 12.53 -10.58
N ILE A 76 -7.32 11.56 -9.86
CA ILE A 76 -6.26 10.66 -10.32
C ILE A 76 -6.84 9.28 -10.68
N ASP A 77 -6.08 8.46 -11.41
CA ASP A 77 -6.45 7.07 -11.64
C ASP A 77 -6.32 6.25 -10.32
N PRO A 78 -7.42 5.67 -9.79
CA PRO A 78 -7.38 4.91 -8.54
C PRO A 78 -6.46 3.69 -8.56
N ARG A 79 -6.24 3.07 -9.73
CA ARG A 79 -5.37 1.90 -9.85
C ARG A 79 -3.91 2.25 -9.72
N HIS A 80 -3.48 3.38 -10.29
CA HIS A 80 -2.12 3.84 -10.09
C HIS A 80 -1.86 4.27 -8.64
N LEU A 81 -2.88 4.78 -7.93
CA LEU A 81 -2.79 4.99 -6.49
C LEU A 81 -2.56 3.67 -5.74
N LEU A 82 -3.34 2.62 -6.03
CA LEU A 82 -3.18 1.31 -5.38
C LEU A 82 -1.78 0.73 -5.65
N TYR A 83 -1.30 0.82 -6.89
CA TYR A 83 0.04 0.36 -7.26
C TYR A 83 1.13 1.11 -6.51
N MET A 84 0.98 2.44 -6.36
CA MET A 84 1.93 3.25 -5.60
C MET A 84 1.95 2.85 -4.12
N VAL A 85 0.78 2.63 -3.50
CA VAL A 85 0.69 2.14 -2.12
C VAL A 85 1.38 0.79 -1.97
N TRP A 86 1.13 -0.16 -2.88
CA TRP A 86 1.78 -1.48 -2.84
C TRP A 86 3.29 -1.38 -2.98
N ALA A 87 3.77 -0.67 -4.01
CA ALA A 87 5.19 -0.52 -4.28
C ALA A 87 5.93 0.12 -3.11
N THR A 88 5.40 1.23 -2.57
CA THR A 88 6.06 1.96 -1.48
C THR A 88 6.06 1.21 -0.16
N THR A 89 4.99 0.47 0.16
CA THR A 89 4.92 -0.30 1.41
C THR A 89 5.73 -1.60 1.33
N GLN A 90 5.58 -2.36 0.24
CA GLN A 90 6.32 -3.62 0.06
C GLN A 90 7.82 -3.43 -0.07
N HIS A 91 8.29 -2.26 -0.52
CA HIS A 91 9.71 -1.93 -0.52
C HIS A 91 10.36 -2.18 0.86
N TYR A 92 9.65 -1.89 1.95
CA TYR A 92 10.14 -2.11 3.31
C TYR A 92 10.31 -3.58 3.71
N ALA A 93 9.70 -4.51 2.96
CA ALA A 93 9.93 -5.94 3.11
C ALA A 93 10.91 -6.48 2.06
N ASP A 94 10.63 -6.22 0.78
CA ASP A 94 11.33 -6.82 -0.36
C ASP A 94 12.79 -6.37 -0.41
N PHE A 95 13.03 -5.09 -0.08
CA PHE A 95 14.35 -4.46 -0.04
C PHE A 95 14.84 -4.24 1.40
N GLY A 96 14.35 -5.04 2.37
CA GLY A 96 14.70 -4.88 3.79
C GLY A 96 16.21 -4.86 4.06
N HIS A 97 16.99 -5.70 3.36
CA HIS A 97 18.46 -5.71 3.50
C HIS A 97 19.12 -4.40 3.01
N GLN A 98 18.59 -3.79 1.94
CA GLN A 98 19.05 -2.48 1.47
C GLN A 98 18.75 -1.41 2.52
N ILE A 99 17.55 -1.44 3.11
CA ILE A 99 17.15 -0.49 4.17
C ILE A 99 18.03 -0.65 5.41
N GLU A 100 18.28 -1.88 5.86
CA GLU A 100 19.19 -2.17 6.99
C GLU A 100 20.60 -1.63 6.71
N THR A 101 21.14 -1.89 5.52
CA THR A 101 22.45 -1.39 5.10
C THR A 101 22.51 0.14 5.17
N LEU A 102 21.47 0.82 4.69
CA LEU A 102 21.36 2.28 4.74
C LEU A 102 21.03 2.82 6.14
N ASN A 103 20.54 1.97 7.04
CA ASN A 103 20.30 2.27 8.45
C ASN A 103 21.49 1.83 9.32
N ASN A 104 22.72 2.10 8.86
CA ASN A 104 23.97 1.75 9.56
C ASN A 104 24.14 0.26 9.85
N SER A 105 23.66 -0.61 8.95
CA SER A 105 23.67 -2.07 9.11
C SER A 105 22.85 -2.58 10.31
N GLU A 106 21.83 -1.83 10.73
CA GLU A 106 20.92 -2.20 11.80
C GLU A 106 19.47 -2.28 11.29
N PRO A 107 18.64 -3.19 11.84
CA PRO A 107 17.20 -3.16 11.61
C PRO A 107 16.56 -1.83 12.04
N LEU A 108 15.47 -1.46 11.39
CA LEU A 108 14.67 -0.33 11.85
C LEU A 108 14.09 -0.61 13.23
N THR A 109 14.30 0.32 14.16
CA THR A 109 13.64 0.33 15.47
C THR A 109 12.14 0.59 15.33
N ASP A 110 11.37 0.32 16.39
CA ASP A 110 9.93 0.62 16.44
C ASP A 110 9.61 2.08 16.08
N ALA A 111 10.40 3.01 16.60
CA ALA A 111 10.26 4.44 16.33
C ALA A 111 10.54 4.76 14.84
N GLN A 112 11.51 4.09 14.23
CA GLN A 112 11.81 4.28 12.81
C GLN A 112 10.75 3.66 11.89
N TRP A 113 10.18 2.51 12.26
CA TRP A 113 9.03 1.93 11.57
C TRP A 113 7.82 2.87 11.61
N GLN A 114 7.54 3.46 12.77
CA GLN A 114 6.48 4.45 12.93
C GLN A 114 6.75 5.67 12.04
N ALA A 115 7.97 6.24 12.11
CA ALA A 115 8.34 7.40 11.31
C ALA A 115 8.27 7.13 9.79
N ALA A 116 8.67 5.93 9.35
CA ALA A 116 8.55 5.51 7.95
C ALA A 116 7.08 5.42 7.52
N THR A 117 6.23 4.81 8.35
CA THR A 117 4.80 4.67 8.10
C THR A 117 4.13 6.04 7.99
N ASP A 118 4.41 6.94 8.93
CA ASP A 118 3.87 8.30 8.93
C ASP A 118 4.36 9.11 7.72
N SER A 119 5.61 8.90 7.28
CA SER A 119 6.17 9.55 6.09
C SER A 119 5.49 9.08 4.82
N VAL A 120 5.36 7.76 4.61
CA VAL A 120 4.66 7.19 3.44
C VAL A 120 3.21 7.67 3.39
N LYS A 121 2.51 7.60 4.53
CA LYS A 121 1.12 8.07 4.67
C LYS A 121 1.01 9.55 4.32
N THR A 122 1.89 10.39 4.88
CA THR A 122 1.88 11.84 4.62
C THR A 122 2.12 12.16 3.15
N ILE A 123 3.11 11.51 2.52
CA ILE A 123 3.46 11.74 1.11
C ILE A 123 2.27 11.35 0.22
N ILE A 124 1.70 10.17 0.41
CA ILE A 124 0.60 9.68 -0.42
C ILE A 124 -0.66 10.54 -0.21
N LEU A 125 -1.10 10.76 1.04
CA LEU A 125 -2.31 11.52 1.31
C LEU A 125 -2.22 12.97 0.81
N LYS A 126 -1.06 13.62 0.97
CA LYS A 126 -0.86 14.96 0.40
C LYS A 126 -0.78 14.93 -1.13
N GLY A 127 -0.09 13.94 -1.71
CA GLY A 127 0.07 13.78 -3.16
C GLY A 127 -1.27 13.59 -3.88
N ILE A 128 -2.24 12.93 -3.25
CA ILE A 128 -3.59 12.77 -3.79
C ILE A 128 -4.54 13.90 -3.39
N GLY A 129 -4.06 14.93 -2.69
CA GLY A 129 -4.90 16.05 -2.23
C GLY A 129 -6.04 15.63 -1.31
N ALA A 130 -5.84 14.60 -0.49
CA ALA A 130 -6.88 14.04 0.38
C ALA A 130 -7.39 15.08 1.39
N LYS A 131 -8.71 15.13 1.56
CA LYS A 131 -9.41 15.96 2.53
C LYS A 131 -10.19 15.06 3.48
N SER A 132 -10.32 15.50 4.74
CA SER A 132 -11.29 14.90 5.65
C SER A 132 -12.71 15.12 5.10
N ALA A 133 -13.55 14.11 5.25
CA ALA A 133 -14.94 14.12 4.79
C ALA A 133 -15.82 15.10 5.58
#